data_AF-K0PUN2-F1
#
_entry.id   AF-K0PUN2-F1
#
_cell.length_a   1.000
_cell.length_b   1.000
_cell.length_c   1.000
_cell.angle_alpha   90.00
_cell.angle_beta   90.00
_cell.angle_gamma   90.00
#
_symmetry.space_group_name_H-M   'P 1'
#
loop_
_entity.id
_entity.type
_entity.pdbx_description
1 polymer ?
#
loop_
_entity_poly.entity_id
_entity_poly.type
_entity_poly.pdbx_seq_one_letter_code
_entity_poly.pdbx_strand_id
1 'polypeptide(L)'
;MASVLSVAALVAGLAITSPSPENPRTLTVRVAGDCSEAAREVVEKTGGQLLSVQPLGDSCIITVLVQGNGQRPRKVTVKVPM
;
A
#
# COMPACT_ATOMS: atom_id res chain seq x y z
N MET A 1 43.85 3.61 -51.40
CA MET A 1 42.94 4.79 -51.41
C MET A 1 41.64 4.34 -52.08
N ALA A 2 40.62 4.02 -51.29
CA ALA A 2 39.19 3.79 -51.65
C ALA A 2 38.50 3.21 -50.40
N SER A 3 38.06 4.06 -49.47
CA SER A 3 36.65 4.40 -49.26
C SER A 3 35.72 3.19 -49.12
N VAL A 4 35.50 2.75 -47.89
CA VAL A 4 34.29 1.99 -47.52
C VAL A 4 33.41 2.91 -46.69
N LEU A 5 32.32 3.34 -47.32
CA LEU A 5 31.32 4.24 -46.78
C LEU A 5 30.65 3.64 -45.54
N SER A 6 30.42 4.52 -44.57
CA SER A 6 29.64 4.37 -43.35
C SER A 6 28.32 3.61 -43.55
N VAL A 7 28.16 2.48 -42.85
CA VAL A 7 26.84 1.85 -42.66
C VAL A 7 26.22 2.47 -41.40
N ALA A 8 25.34 3.43 -41.60
CA ALA A 8 24.47 3.94 -40.53
C ALA A 8 23.41 2.87 -40.21
N ALA A 9 23.60 2.12 -39.14
CA ALA A 9 22.57 1.24 -38.60
C ALA A 9 21.50 2.08 -37.90
N LEU A 10 20.36 2.28 -38.55
CA LEU A 10 19.17 2.89 -37.95
C LEU A 10 18.60 1.96 -36.87
N VAL A 11 18.73 2.37 -35.61
CA VAL A 11 18.12 1.70 -34.46
C VAL A 11 16.64 2.06 -34.44
N ALA A 12 15.80 1.25 -35.08
CA ALA A 12 14.35 1.32 -34.90
C ALA A 12 13.97 0.53 -33.63
N GLY A 13 14.21 1.14 -32.47
CA GLY A 13 13.66 0.66 -31.21
C GLY A 13 12.14 0.88 -31.22
N LEU A 14 11.38 -0.14 -31.61
CA LEU A 14 9.94 -0.18 -31.39
C LEU A 14 9.70 -0.15 -29.88
N ALA A 15 9.32 1.02 -29.36
CA ALA A 15 8.82 1.16 -28.01
C ALA A 15 7.51 0.36 -27.94
N ILE A 16 7.57 -0.82 -27.34
CA ILE A 16 6.40 -1.63 -27.00
C ILE A 16 5.68 -0.84 -25.90
N THR A 17 4.67 -0.07 -26.26
CA THR A 17 3.72 0.47 -25.29
C THR A 17 2.90 -0.71 -24.78
N SER A 18 3.36 -1.33 -23.71
CA SER A 18 2.54 -2.29 -22.97
C SER A 18 1.30 -1.53 -22.48
N PRO A 19 0.07 -1.97 -22.81
CA PRO A 19 -1.09 -1.50 -22.09
C PRO A 19 -0.94 -1.99 -20.65
N SER A 20 -0.55 -1.07 -19.75
CA SER A 20 -0.64 -1.33 -18.32
C SER A 20 -2.11 -1.60 -18.03
N PRO A 21 -2.48 -2.74 -17.41
CA PRO A 21 -3.86 -2.99 -17.05
C PRO A 21 -4.29 -1.81 -16.18
N GLU A 22 -5.35 -1.15 -16.63
CA GLU A 22 -6.09 -0.13 -15.92
C GLU A 22 -6.44 -0.71 -14.54
N ASN A 23 -5.55 -0.49 -13.57
CA ASN A 23 -5.85 -0.74 -12.18
C ASN A 23 -6.96 0.26 -11.87
N PRO A 24 -8.21 -0.17 -11.66
CA PRO A 24 -9.30 0.75 -11.36
C PRO A 24 -8.81 1.51 -10.15
N ARG A 25 -8.42 2.78 -10.37
CA ARG A 25 -7.91 3.67 -9.33
C ARG A 25 -9.04 3.71 -8.34
N THR A 26 -8.92 2.89 -7.31
CA THR A 26 -9.87 2.82 -6.23
C THR A 26 -9.73 4.20 -5.63
N LEU A 27 -10.67 5.09 -5.96
CA LEU A 27 -10.77 6.40 -5.36
C LEU A 27 -11.04 6.12 -3.89
N THR A 28 -9.96 5.94 -3.14
CA THR A 28 -9.97 5.90 -1.71
C THR A 28 -10.23 7.32 -1.29
N VAL A 29 -11.52 7.67 -1.24
CA VAL A 29 -11.98 8.82 -0.48
C VAL A 29 -11.50 8.53 0.94
N ARG A 30 -10.40 9.18 1.33
CA ARG A 30 -10.03 9.26 2.74
C ARG A 30 -11.14 10.09 3.38
N VAL A 31 -12.18 9.41 3.84
CA VAL A 31 -12.99 9.95 4.92
C VAL A 31 -11.99 10.21 6.03
N ALA A 32 -11.65 11.47 6.25
CA ALA A 32 -10.86 11.93 7.37
C ALA A 32 -11.71 11.80 8.65
N GLY A 33 -12.27 10.62 8.88
CA GLY A 33 -12.63 10.22 10.23
C GLY A 33 -11.30 10.03 10.93
N ASP A 34 -11.00 10.88 11.90
CA ASP A 34 -9.77 10.85 12.68
C ASP A 34 -9.74 9.60 13.56
N CYS A 35 -9.60 8.43 12.93
CA CYS A 35 -9.39 7.14 13.59
C CYS A 35 -8.02 7.07 14.29
N SER A 36 -7.24 8.15 14.28
CA SER A 36 -5.90 8.27 14.86
C SER A 36 -5.92 8.08 16.38
N GLU A 37 -6.88 8.70 17.08
CA GLU A 37 -7.01 8.56 18.54
C GLU A 37 -7.43 7.14 18.91
N ALA A 38 -8.44 6.59 18.24
CA ALA A 38 -8.86 5.20 18.40
C ALA A 38 -7.72 4.22 18.07
N ALA A 39 -6.93 4.51 17.03
CA ALA A 39 -5.76 3.69 16.67
C ALA A 39 -4.68 3.74 17.76
N ARG A 40 -4.42 4.90 18.35
CA ARG A 40 -3.50 5.03 19.50
C ARG A 40 -3.98 4.20 20.68
N GLU A 41 -5.25 4.33 21.06
CA GLU A 41 -5.81 3.57 22.19
C GLU A 41 -5.69 2.06 21.96
N VAL A 42 -6.04 1.57 20.76
CA VAL A 42 -5.93 0.15 20.42
C VAL A 42 -4.47 -0.31 20.43
N VAL A 43 -3.53 0.50 19.94
CA VAL A 43 -2.10 0.17 19.98
C VAL A 43 -1.57 0.11 21.40
N GLU A 44 -1.88 1.11 22.24
CA GLU A 44 -1.49 1.17 23.65
C GLU A 44 -2.08 -0.02 24.43
N LYS A 45 -3.35 -0.34 24.20
CA LYS A 45 -4.05 -1.45 24.85
C LYS A 45 -3.54 -2.83 24.42
N THR A 46 -3.22 -2.98 23.14
CA THR A 46 -2.79 -4.29 22.60
C THR A 46 -1.27 -4.49 22.72
N GLY A 47 -0.50 -3.42 22.99
CA GLY A 47 0.95 -3.49 23.12
C GLY A 47 1.67 -3.93 21.83
N GLY A 48 1.03 -3.70 20.68
CA GLY A 48 1.50 -4.17 19.37
C GLY A 48 1.87 -3.03 18.44
N GLN A 49 2.16 -3.37 17.18
CA GLN A 49 2.50 -2.39 16.15
C GLN A 49 1.30 -2.19 15.21
N LEU A 50 0.96 -0.93 14.93
CA LEU A 50 -0.13 -0.59 14.02
C LEU A 50 0.23 -1.00 12.59
N LEU A 51 -0.60 -1.83 11.95
CA LEU A 51 -0.41 -2.23 10.55
C LEU A 51 -1.26 -1.40 9.59
N SER A 52 -2.53 -1.16 9.95
CA SER A 52 -3.47 -0.47 9.07
C SER A 52 -4.62 0.10 9.87
N VAL A 53 -5.13 1.24 9.41
CA VAL A 53 -6.34 1.88 9.92
C VAL A 53 -7.22 2.19 8.72
N GLN A 54 -8.47 1.74 8.78
CA GLN A 54 -9.45 1.92 7.72
C GLN A 54 -10.75 2.45 8.31
N PRO A 55 -11.18 3.67 7.95
CA PRO A 55 -12.51 4.15 8.29
C PRO A 55 -13.56 3.38 7.48
N LEU A 56 -14.62 2.95 8.16
CA LEU A 56 -15.75 2.21 7.62
C LEU A 56 -17.06 2.80 8.18
N GLY A 57 -17.63 3.76 7.46
CA GLY A 57 -18.81 4.51 7.91
C GLY A 57 -18.54 5.19 9.26
N ASP A 58 -19.39 4.91 10.25
CA ASP A 58 -19.26 5.39 11.65
C ASP A 58 -18.35 4.49 12.51
N SER A 59 -17.42 3.77 11.90
CA SER A 59 -16.53 2.86 12.64
C SER A 59 -15.14 2.80 12.05
N CYS A 60 -14.14 2.59 12.90
CA CYS A 60 -12.74 2.45 12.51
C CYS A 60 -12.32 0.99 12.64
N ILE A 61 -11.87 0.40 11.54
CA ILE A 61 -11.21 -0.91 11.55
C ILE A 61 -9.71 -0.69 11.71
N ILE A 62 -9.19 -1.12 12.85
CA ILE A 62 -7.80 -0.98 13.25
C ILE A 62 -7.17 -2.37 13.28
N THR A 63 -6.05 -2.54 12.60
CA THR A 63 -5.31 -3.80 12.62
C THR A 63 -3.95 -3.59 13.29
N VAL A 64 -3.70 -4.37 14.34
CA VAL A 64 -2.48 -4.35 15.14
C VAL A 64 -1.79 -5.71 15.07
N LEU A 65 -0.47 -5.69 14.97
CA LEU A 65 0.38 -6.87 15.07
C LEU A 65 0.94 -6.98 16.48
N VAL A 66 0.48 -7.98 17.22
CA VAL A 66 0.91 -8.25 18.59
C VAL A 66 2.06 -9.24 18.56
N GLN A 67 3.22 -8.83 19.07
CA GLN A 67 4.37 -9.70 19.20
C GLN A 67 4.13 -10.70 20.32
N GLY A 68 4.24 -11.99 20.02
CA GLY A 68 4.27 -13.03 21.04
C GLY A 68 5.71 -13.30 21.46
N ASN A 69 5.96 -13.55 22.74
CA ASN A 69 7.29 -13.95 23.25
C ASN A 69 7.76 -15.28 22.59
N GLY A 70 8.51 -15.16 21.49
CA GLY A 70 8.99 -16.31 20.69
C GLY A 70 7.92 -17.00 19.84
N GLN A 71 6.70 -16.45 19.75
CA GLN A 71 5.58 -17.01 18.97
C GLN A 71 5.28 -16.14 17.76
N ARG A 72 4.72 -16.74 16.72
CA ARG A 72 4.35 -16.03 15.48
C ARG A 72 3.46 -14.82 15.82
N PRO A 73 3.76 -13.62 15.30
CA PRO A 73 2.99 -12.42 15.59
C PRO A 73 1.51 -12.60 15.25
N ARG A 74 0.63 -12.11 16.12
CA ARG A 74 -0.82 -12.24 15.95
C ARG A 74 -1.37 -10.98 15.31
N LYS A 75 -2.07 -11.14 14.19
CA LYS A 75 -2.82 -10.06 13.56
C LYS A 75 -4.17 -9.93 14.29
N VAL A 76 -4.33 -8.85 15.03
CA VAL A 76 -5.57 -8.52 15.75
C VAL A 76 -6.25 -7.39 14.99
N THR A 77 -7.50 -7.60 14.58
CA THR A 77 -8.33 -6.59 13.95
C THR A 77 -9.44 -6.20 14.91
N VAL A 78 -9.51 -4.92 15.25
CA VAL A 78 -10.48 -4.34 16.17
C VAL A 78 -11.35 -3.36 15.40
N LYS A 79 -12.66 -3.42 15.64
CA LYS A 79 -13.62 -2.45 15.13
C LYS A 79 -14.00 -1.52 16.28
N VAL A 80 -13.73 -0.24 16.14
CA VAL A 80 -14.08 0.80 17.11
C VAL A 80 -15.23 1.63 16.53
N PRO A 81 -16.39 1.72 17.20
CA PRO A 81 -17.44 2.66 16.79
C PRO A 81 -17.02 4.11 17.11
N MET A 82 -17.38 5.06 16.24
CA MET A 82 -17.13 6.50 16.37
C MET A 82 -18.41 7.25 16.74
#